data_AF-A0A8J3GKW6-F1
#
_entry.id   AF-A0A8J3GKW6-F1
#
_cell.length_a   1.000
_cell.length_b   1.000
_cell.length_c   1.000
_cell.angle_alpha   90.00
_cell.angle_beta   90.00
_cell.angle_gamma   90.00
#
_symmetry.space_group_name_H-M   'P 1'
#
loop_
_entity.id
_entity.type
_entity.pdbx_description
1 polymer ?
#
loop_
_entity_poly.entity_id
_entity_poly.type
_entity_poly.pdbx_seq_one_letter_code
_entity_poly.pdbx_strand_id
1 'polypeptide(L)'
;MLDTIEETTKPKTRVKERAEEQASSMSGDQQSAIRMLANDLHRLNQSVMKAVEAGVSVELVRSARHHGGDGNWGDLLVPVIVTRQS
;
A
#
# COMPACT_ATOMS: atom_id res chain seq x y z
N MET A 1 15.79 33.12 35.95
CA MET A 1 14.69 32.68 35.07
C MET A 1 15.35 32.03 33.88
N LEU A 2 15.36 30.69 33.84
CA LEU A 2 15.86 29.92 32.71
C LEU A 2 14.62 29.46 31.94
N ASP A 3 14.59 29.84 30.67
CA ASP A 3 13.45 29.70 29.76
C ASP A 3 13.06 28.24 29.60
N THR A 4 11.77 28.00 29.77
CA THR A 4 11.09 26.72 29.52
C THR A 4 11.28 26.34 28.06
N ILE A 5 11.96 25.22 27.81
CA ILE A 5 12.04 24.59 26.50
C ILE A 5 10.62 24.20 26.09
N GLU A 6 10.05 24.87 25.09
CA GLU A 6 8.81 24.48 24.44
C GLU A 6 8.97 23.05 23.89
N GLU A 7 8.25 22.11 24.48
CA GLU A 7 8.09 20.77 23.96
C GLU A 7 7.38 20.88 22.61
N THR A 8 8.14 20.76 21.51
CA THR A 8 7.60 20.69 20.15
C THR A 8 6.69 19.47 20.06
N THR A 9 5.38 19.70 20.23
CA THR A 9 4.35 18.70 20.09
C THR A 9 4.42 18.10 18.69
N LYS A 10 4.86 16.84 18.59
CA LYS A 10 4.77 16.08 17.34
C LYS A 10 3.31 16.10 16.88
N PRO A 11 3.01 16.43 15.60
CA PRO A 11 1.64 16.47 15.14
C PRO A 11 1.01 15.09 15.37
N LYS A 12 -0.06 15.06 16.18
CA LYS A 12 -0.84 13.84 16.42
C LYS A 12 -1.57 13.51 15.12
N THR A 13 -0.92 12.72 14.26
CA THR A 13 -1.56 12.20 13.05
C THR A 13 -2.71 11.29 13.49
N ARG A 14 -3.96 11.73 13.27
CA ARG A 14 -5.21 11.00 13.58
C ARG A 14 -5.42 9.82 12.61
N VAL A 15 -4.41 8.94 12.49
CA VAL A 15 -4.41 7.81 11.52
C VAL A 15 -5.59 6.89 11.78
N LYS A 16 -5.83 6.56 13.05
CA LYS A 16 -6.91 5.66 13.46
C LYS A 16 -8.30 6.24 13.18
N GLU A 17 -8.54 7.48 13.60
CA GLU A 17 -9.85 8.13 13.40
C GLU A 17 -10.16 8.36 11.92
N ARG A 18 -9.16 8.70 11.09
CA ARG A 18 -9.33 8.78 9.63
C ARG A 18 -9.67 7.43 9.01
N ALA A 19 -9.04 6.35 9.48
CA ALA A 19 -9.36 5.01 9.02
C ALA A 19 -10.77 4.59 9.43
N GLU A 20 -11.23 4.96 10.62
CA GLU A 20 -12.57 4.68 11.13
C GLU A 20 -13.66 5.52 10.42
N GLU A 21 -13.41 6.79 10.16
CA GLU A 21 -14.30 7.69 9.37
C GLU A 21 -14.40 7.24 7.90
N GLN A 22 -13.29 6.77 7.30
CA GLN A 22 -13.34 6.18 5.97
C GLN A 22 -14.08 4.83 5.96
N ALA A 23 -13.92 4.01 7.00
CA ALA A 23 -14.62 2.74 7.09
C ALA A 23 -16.13 2.92 7.27
N SER A 24 -16.59 3.94 8.01
CA SER A 24 -18.01 4.21 8.24
C SER A 24 -18.75 4.81 7.03
N SER A 25 -18.03 5.33 6.04
CA SER A 25 -18.58 5.85 4.78
C SER A 25 -18.61 4.83 3.63
N MET A 26 -18.00 3.66 3.81
CA MET A 26 -17.91 2.62 2.79
C MET A 26 -19.02 1.58 2.91
N SER A 27 -19.55 1.13 1.76
CA SER A 27 -20.46 -0.01 1.72
C SER A 27 -19.75 -1.29 2.18
N GLY A 28 -20.53 -2.29 2.61
CA GLY A 28 -19.97 -3.59 3.01
C GLY A 28 -19.14 -4.25 1.90
N ASP A 29 -19.57 -4.12 0.65
CA ASP A 29 -18.86 -4.64 -0.52
C ASP A 29 -17.52 -3.93 -0.74
N GLN A 30 -17.48 -2.60 -0.59
CA GLN A 30 -16.24 -1.82 -0.68
C GLN A 30 -15.25 -2.24 0.40
N GLN A 31 -15.71 -2.39 1.65
CA GLN A 31 -14.86 -2.87 2.74
C GLN A 31 -14.32 -4.28 2.48
N SER A 32 -15.16 -5.18 1.96
CA SER A 32 -14.76 -6.54 1.60
C SER A 32 -13.69 -6.53 0.51
N ALA A 33 -13.90 -5.76 -0.57
CA ALA A 33 -12.95 -5.60 -1.67
C ALA A 33 -11.59 -5.06 -1.20
N ILE A 34 -11.59 -4.07 -0.31
CA ILE A 34 -10.36 -3.50 0.27
C ILE A 34 -9.61 -4.53 1.12
N ARG A 35 -10.31 -5.31 1.94
CA ARG A 35 -9.69 -6.39 2.73
C ARG A 35 -9.07 -7.46 1.83
N MET A 36 -9.77 -7.87 0.77
CA MET A 36 -9.22 -8.82 -0.21
C MET A 36 -7.95 -8.26 -0.87
N LEU A 37 -8.00 -7.01 -1.36
CA LEU A 37 -6.85 -6.35 -1.96
C LEU A 37 -5.65 -6.27 -1.01
N ALA A 38 -5.87 -5.93 0.26
CA ALA A 38 -4.80 -5.87 1.26
C ALA A 38 -4.17 -7.25 1.51
N ASN A 39 -4.99 -8.30 1.57
CA ASN A 39 -4.51 -9.68 1.73
C ASN A 39 -3.68 -10.13 0.52
N ASP A 40 -4.15 -9.82 -0.70
CA ASP A 40 -3.47 -10.18 -1.93
C ASP A 40 -2.15 -9.42 -2.10
N LEU A 41 -2.12 -8.14 -1.75
CA LEU A 41 -0.90 -7.35 -1.72
C LEU A 41 0.12 -7.93 -0.73
N HIS A 42 -0.32 -8.33 0.46
CA HIS A 42 0.57 -8.98 1.42
C HIS A 42 1.15 -10.29 0.87
N ARG A 43 0.32 -11.12 0.23
CA ARG A 43 0.77 -12.35 -0.43
C ARG A 43 1.75 -12.08 -1.56
N LEU A 44 1.51 -11.05 -2.38
CA LEU A 44 2.41 -10.64 -3.44
C LEU A 44 3.77 -10.22 -2.86
N ASN A 45 3.79 -9.42 -1.79
CA ASN A 45 5.03 -9.01 -1.13
C ASN A 45 5.83 -10.22 -0.61
N GLN A 46 5.15 -11.22 -0.03
CA GLN A 46 5.79 -12.47 0.38
C GLN A 46 6.39 -13.24 -0.80
N SER A 47 5.69 -13.30 -1.94
CA SER A 47 6.21 -13.93 -3.15
C SER A 47 7.41 -13.19 -3.73
N VAL A 48 7.41 -11.86 -3.70
CA VAL A 48 8.56 -11.03 -4.11
C VAL A 48 9.77 -11.33 -3.22
N MET A 49 9.61 -11.36 -1.90
CA MET A 49 10.70 -11.68 -0.97
C MET A 49 11.31 -13.05 -1.28
N LYS A 50 10.49 -14.08 -1.50
CA LYS A 50 10.97 -15.42 -1.87
C LYS A 50 11.72 -15.45 -3.19
N ALA A 51 11.25 -14.71 -4.19
CA ALA A 51 11.96 -14.61 -5.48
C ALA A 51 13.34 -13.95 -5.30
N VAL A 52 13.41 -12.90 -4.47
CA VAL A 52 14.67 -12.23 -4.13
C VAL A 52 15.62 -13.17 -3.38
N GLU A 53 15.12 -13.92 -2.39
CA GLU A 53 15.89 -14.95 -1.68
C GLU A 53 16.41 -16.06 -2.61
N ALA A 54 15.66 -16.38 -3.67
CA ALA A 54 16.07 -17.30 -4.72
C ALA A 54 17.10 -16.72 -5.72
N GLY A 55 17.50 -15.45 -5.55
CA GLY A 55 18.60 -14.84 -6.30
C GLY A 55 18.20 -14.02 -7.53
N VAL A 56 16.92 -13.67 -7.69
CA VAL A 56 16.46 -12.77 -8.78
C VAL A 56 16.07 -11.39 -8.25
N SER A 57 16.27 -10.35 -9.05
CA SER A 57 15.69 -9.03 -8.77
C SER A 57 14.27 -8.97 -9.34
N VAL A 58 13.36 -8.33 -8.60
CA VAL A 58 11.96 -8.16 -9.00
C VAL A 58 11.60 -6.68 -8.93
N GLU A 59 11.07 -6.15 -10.04
CA GLU A 59 10.50 -4.80 -10.11
C GLU A 59 9.03 -4.91 -10.52
N LEU A 60 8.13 -4.19 -9.84
CA LEU A 60 6.73 -4.12 -10.24
C LEU A 60 6.51 -2.86 -11.08
N VAL A 61 6.25 -3.04 -12.36
CA VAL A 61 6.03 -1.94 -13.31
C VAL A 61 4.54 -1.81 -13.59
N ARG A 62 4.02 -0.58 -13.59
CA ARG A 62 2.64 -0.32 -14.01
C ARG A 62 2.51 -0.52 -15.52
N SER A 63 1.73 -1.51 -15.95
CA SER A 63 1.46 -1.79 -17.37
C SER A 63 0.24 -1.05 -17.89
N ALA A 64 -0.76 -0.85 -17.03
CA ALA A 64 -2.01 -0.21 -17.37
C ALA A 64 -2.69 0.41 -16.14
N ARG A 65 -3.76 1.15 -16.38
CA ARG A 65 -4.67 1.63 -15.35
C ARG A 65 -6.08 1.16 -15.69
N HIS A 66 -6.71 0.46 -14.75
CA HIS A 66 -8.12 0.12 -14.86
C HIS A 66 -8.97 1.31 -14.40
N HIS A 67 -10.01 1.65 -15.15
CA HIS A 67 -10.96 2.71 -14.84
C HIS A 67 -12.35 2.10 -14.67
N GLY A 68 -12.98 2.35 -13.52
CA GLY A 68 -14.28 1.77 -13.13
C GLY A 68 -15.50 2.62 -13.48
N GLY A 69 -15.41 3.56 -14.42
CA GLY A 69 -16.54 4.39 -14.87
C GLY A 69 -16.80 5.65 -14.04
N ASP A 70 -16.90 5.53 -12.71
CA ASP A 70 -17.28 6.65 -11.81
C ASP A 70 -16.09 7.47 -11.29
N GLY A 71 -15.03 7.59 -12.10
CA GLY A 71 -13.78 8.26 -11.71
C GLY A 71 -12.86 7.43 -10.81
N ASN A 72 -13.29 6.24 -10.37
CA ASN A 72 -12.46 5.28 -9.66
C ASN A 72 -11.43 4.64 -10.62
N TRP A 73 -10.21 4.44 -10.14
CA TRP A 73 -9.15 3.81 -10.92
C TRP A 73 -8.19 3.01 -10.04
N GLY A 74 -7.47 2.07 -10.66
CA GLY A 74 -6.44 1.26 -10.01
C GLY A 74 -5.35 0.86 -10.98
N ASP A 75 -4.13 0.70 -10.48
CA ASP A 75 -2.99 0.34 -11.30
C ASP A 75 -2.88 -1.18 -11.47
N LEU A 76 -2.63 -1.62 -12.70
CA LEU A 76 -2.31 -3.00 -13.01
C LEU A 76 -0.79 -3.12 -13.14
N LEU A 77 -0.21 -4.02 -12.36
CA LEU A 77 1.23 -4.21 -12.26
C LEU A 77 1.66 -5.49 -12.99
N VAL A 78 2.81 -5.44 -13.64
CA VAL A 78 3.51 -6.61 -14.18
C VAL A 78 4.89 -6.71 -13.52
N PRO A 79 5.31 -7.91 -13.09
CA PRO A 79 6.65 -8.08 -12.57
C PRO A 79 7.67 -8.15 -13.72
N VAL A 80 8.73 -7.35 -13.62
CA VAL A 80 9.96 -7.48 -14.40
C VAL A 80 10.98 -8.23 -13.56
N ILE A 81 11.48 -9.35 -14.09
CA ILE A 81 12.42 -10.24 -13.38
C ILE A 81 13.77 -10.17 -14.06
N VAL A 82 14.82 -9.91 -13.28
CA VAL A 82 16.20 -9.81 -13.78
C VAL A 82 17.10 -10.75 -12.97
N THR A 83 17.92 -11.53 -13.66
CA THR A 83 18.99 -12.31 -13.03
C THR A 83 20.28 -11.49 -13.03
N ARG A 84 21.09 -11.63 -11.98
CA ARG A 84 22.42 -11.01 -11.97
C ARG A 84 23.25 -11.62 -13.10
N GLN A 85 23.74 -10.79 -14.03
CA GLN A 85 24.72 -11.25 -15.02
C GLN A 85 25.98 -11.69 -14.26
N SER A 86 26.32 -12.97 -14.40
CA SER A 86 27.55 -13.58 -13.90
C SER A 86 28.75 -13.14 -14.71
#